data_AF-A0A3D1GCW3-F1
#
_entry.id   AF-A0A3D1GCW3-F1
#
_cell.length_a   1.000
_cell.length_b   1.000
_cell.length_c   1.000
_cell.angle_alpha   90.00
_cell.angle_beta   90.00
_cell.angle_gamma   90.00
#
_symmetry.space_group_name_H-M   'P 1'
#
loop_
_entity.id
_entity.type
_entity.pdbx_description
1 polymer ?
#
loop_
_entity_poly.entity_id
_entity_poly.type
_entity_poly.pdbx_seq_one_letter_code
_entity_poly.pdbx_strand_id
1 'polypeptide(L)'
;MERIGFKDIQVYTAAWLPFGRSNMEALNRFVGSHKKYSSATEFGIHGMISNMEKGKITMNAHGVFLTPIDYDYTGFLKAALRVNSVSESEFGIEFNKSGLSTLGIRLEKDTIRNSDKIKMITGNLSYKYSRYVLPLLTDVQQSLLSGIYQVQNFTGIGYKLHTYSVVKCSVADQKECTADELWQKYSKDISSVTDWITTKVTIDDCHLFIGMAACLCIGETTEKVDDFLKKVLYLNTSRITAQRLHSLLWSLRRRIQS
;
A
#
# COMPACT_ATOMS: atom_id res chain seq x y z
N MET A 1 3.22 3.21 32.35
CA MET A 1 3.51 3.73 30.99
C MET A 1 2.24 4.34 30.45
N GLU A 2 2.31 5.61 30.05
CA GLU A 2 1.19 6.27 29.38
C GLU A 2 0.96 5.67 28.00
N ARG A 3 -0.29 5.74 27.51
CA ARG A 3 -0.66 5.30 26.16
C ARG A 3 -0.86 6.50 25.26
N ILE A 4 -0.37 6.39 24.03
CA ILE A 4 -0.61 7.42 23.01
C ILE A 4 -2.04 7.29 22.46
N GLY A 5 -2.74 8.42 22.36
CA GLY A 5 -4.08 8.48 21.75
C GLY A 5 -3.98 8.92 20.29
N PHE A 6 -3.95 7.97 19.35
CA PHE A 6 -3.86 8.26 17.93
C PHE A 6 -5.20 8.74 17.36
N LYS A 7 -5.20 9.80 16.55
CA LYS A 7 -6.36 10.39 15.85
C LYS A 7 -6.06 10.56 14.36
N ASP A 8 -7.11 10.74 13.56
CA ASP A 8 -7.05 11.05 12.13
C ASP A 8 -6.12 10.12 11.34
N ILE A 9 -6.23 8.82 11.63
CA ILE A 9 -5.27 7.82 11.19
C ILE A 9 -5.45 7.56 9.68
N GLN A 10 -4.36 7.68 8.95
CA GLN A 10 -4.25 7.31 7.54
C GLN A 10 -3.14 6.27 7.42
N VAL A 11 -3.45 5.14 6.77
CA VAL A 11 -2.47 4.06 6.57
C VAL A 11 -2.30 3.85 5.08
N TYR A 12 -1.06 3.87 4.63
CA TYR A 12 -0.66 3.61 3.26
C TYR A 12 0.32 2.45 3.25
N THR A 13 0.01 1.40 2.50
CA THR A 13 0.88 0.24 2.35
C THR A 13 1.28 0.11 0.90
N ALA A 14 2.59 -0.05 0.65
CA ALA A 14 3.12 -0.14 -0.70
C ALA A 14 3.89 -1.42 -0.96
N ALA A 15 3.82 -1.87 -2.22
CA ALA A 15 4.71 -2.87 -2.78
C ALA A 15 5.31 -2.34 -4.08
N TRP A 16 6.46 -2.91 -4.45
CA TRP A 16 6.99 -2.71 -5.79
C TRP A 16 6.39 -3.74 -6.73
N LEU A 17 5.82 -3.28 -7.83
CA LEU A 17 5.23 -4.09 -8.88
C LEU A 17 5.92 -3.74 -10.21
N PRO A 18 6.13 -4.73 -11.10
CA PRO A 18 6.84 -4.52 -12.36
C PRO A 18 5.95 -3.83 -13.41
N PHE A 19 5.52 -2.61 -13.11
CA PHE A 19 4.84 -1.75 -14.09
C PHE A 19 5.88 -1.05 -14.95
N GLY A 20 6.00 -1.47 -16.22
CA GLY A 20 6.70 -0.68 -17.24
C GLY A 20 5.79 0.41 -17.82
N ARG A 21 6.39 1.36 -18.54
CA ARG A 21 5.66 2.44 -19.24
C ARG A 21 4.51 1.92 -20.10
N SER A 22 4.76 0.90 -20.93
CA SER A 22 3.74 0.29 -21.78
C SER A 22 2.60 -0.37 -21.01
N ASN A 23 2.88 -0.88 -19.80
CA ASN A 23 1.89 -1.53 -18.94
C ASN A 23 1.01 -0.51 -18.21
N MET A 24 1.60 0.63 -17.82
CA MET A 24 0.82 1.78 -17.35
C MET A 24 -0.09 2.27 -18.46
N GLU A 25 0.41 2.45 -19.68
CA GLU A 25 -0.40 2.84 -20.84
C GLU A 25 -1.52 1.83 -21.14
N ALA A 26 -1.29 0.54 -20.98
CA ALA A 26 -2.32 -0.50 -21.12
C ALA A 26 -3.37 -0.42 -20.01
N LEU A 27 -2.95 -0.35 -18.74
CA LEU A 27 -3.86 -0.16 -17.60
C LEU A 27 -4.71 1.10 -17.80
N ASN A 28 -4.11 2.19 -18.27
CA ASN A 28 -4.78 3.43 -18.61
C ASN A 28 -5.81 3.26 -19.74
N ARG A 29 -5.50 2.42 -20.74
CA ARG A 29 -6.43 2.04 -21.80
C ARG A 29 -7.63 1.26 -21.28
N PHE A 30 -7.39 0.33 -20.36
CA PHE A 30 -8.46 -0.48 -19.78
C PHE A 30 -9.34 0.29 -18.80
N VAL A 31 -8.77 1.21 -18.01
CA VAL A 31 -9.53 2.04 -17.06
C VAL A 31 -10.33 3.16 -17.77
N GLY A 32 -10.25 3.27 -19.10
CA GLY A 32 -11.05 4.23 -19.88
C GLY A 32 -10.71 5.71 -19.64
N SER A 33 -9.58 6.01 -18.99
CA SER A 33 -9.23 7.36 -18.51
C SER A 33 -9.00 8.40 -19.61
N HIS A 34 -8.58 7.96 -20.79
CA HIS A 34 -8.36 8.77 -22.00
C HIS A 34 -9.67 9.17 -22.69
N LYS A 35 -10.83 8.71 -22.19
CA LYS A 35 -12.16 9.05 -22.70
C LYS A 35 -13.04 9.79 -21.68
N LYS A 36 -12.49 10.23 -20.52
CA LYS A 36 -13.24 10.86 -19.42
C LYS A 36 -14.50 10.07 -19.01
N TYR A 37 -14.44 8.74 -19.02
CA TYR A 37 -15.55 7.95 -18.48
C TYR A 37 -15.64 8.16 -16.97
N SER A 38 -16.81 8.56 -16.49
CA SER A 38 -17.13 8.67 -15.06
C SER A 38 -17.54 7.32 -14.44
N SER A 39 -17.55 6.25 -15.23
CA SER A 39 -17.97 4.91 -14.83
C SER A 39 -16.78 4.06 -14.35
N ALA A 40 -16.97 3.34 -13.24
CA ALA A 40 -15.94 2.48 -12.67
C ALA A 40 -15.54 1.36 -13.64
N THR A 41 -14.23 1.05 -13.71
CA THR A 41 -13.70 -0.07 -14.51
C THR A 41 -13.52 -1.29 -13.63
N GLU A 42 -14.04 -2.43 -14.08
CA GLU A 42 -14.02 -3.70 -13.34
C GLU A 42 -12.78 -4.55 -13.68
N PHE A 43 -12.17 -5.12 -12.64
CA PHE A 43 -11.06 -6.07 -12.70
C PHE A 43 -11.44 -7.33 -11.89
N GLY A 44 -11.32 -8.52 -12.51
CA GLY A 44 -11.61 -9.79 -11.85
C GLY A 44 -11.57 -11.01 -12.79
N ILE A 45 -11.69 -12.21 -12.21
CA ILE A 45 -11.69 -13.51 -12.93
C ILE A 45 -13.09 -13.85 -13.43
N HIS A 46 -13.22 -14.24 -14.71
CA HIS A 46 -14.46 -14.59 -15.44
C HIS A 46 -15.70 -14.94 -14.57
N GLY A 47 -16.74 -14.12 -14.72
CA GLY A 47 -18.09 -14.36 -14.20
C GLY A 47 -19.12 -14.51 -15.34
N MET A 48 -20.30 -15.01 -15.00
CA MET A 48 -21.38 -15.27 -15.98
C MET A 48 -22.18 -13.99 -16.24
N ILE A 49 -22.42 -13.66 -17.52
CA ILE A 49 -23.17 -12.47 -17.94
C ILE A 49 -24.66 -12.80 -17.91
N SER A 50 -25.43 -12.18 -17.00
CA SER A 50 -26.88 -12.45 -16.89
C SER A 50 -27.78 -11.24 -17.11
N ASN A 51 -27.26 -10.01 -17.32
CA ASN A 51 -28.14 -8.88 -17.63
C ASN A 51 -27.42 -7.67 -18.26
N MET A 52 -27.48 -7.53 -19.59
CA MET A 52 -26.92 -6.38 -20.30
C MET A 52 -27.73 -5.08 -20.09
N GLU A 53 -29.01 -5.17 -19.70
CA GLU A 53 -29.89 -3.99 -19.57
C GLU A 53 -29.69 -3.18 -18.28
N LYS A 54 -29.02 -3.73 -17.27
CA LYS A 54 -28.81 -3.05 -15.96
C LYS A 54 -27.34 -2.76 -15.64
N GLY A 55 -26.42 -3.00 -16.58
CA GLY A 55 -25.00 -2.70 -16.43
C GLY A 55 -24.29 -3.39 -15.26
N LYS A 56 -24.90 -4.42 -14.64
CA LYS A 56 -24.37 -5.08 -13.45
C LYS A 56 -23.86 -6.47 -13.81
N ILE A 57 -22.55 -6.57 -14.00
CA ILE A 57 -21.83 -7.84 -14.07
C ILE A 57 -21.75 -8.39 -12.63
N THR A 58 -22.15 -9.65 -12.45
CA THR A 58 -22.04 -10.33 -11.15
C THR A 58 -20.94 -11.38 -11.26
N MET A 59 -19.80 -11.09 -10.62
CA MET A 59 -18.68 -12.03 -10.57
C MET A 59 -18.83 -12.94 -9.35
N ASN A 60 -18.63 -14.24 -9.54
CA ASN A 60 -18.75 -15.27 -8.49
C ASN A 60 -17.58 -15.21 -7.46
N ALA A 61 -16.67 -14.25 -7.61
CA ALA A 61 -15.62 -13.91 -6.66
C ALA A 61 -15.40 -12.38 -6.67
N HIS A 62 -14.80 -11.85 -5.60
CA HIS A 62 -14.54 -10.43 -5.33
C HIS A 62 -14.10 -9.62 -6.57
N GLY A 63 -15.05 -8.98 -7.25
CA GLY A 63 -14.75 -7.98 -8.27
C GLY A 63 -14.13 -6.74 -7.63
N VAL A 64 -13.09 -6.20 -8.26
CA VAL A 64 -12.44 -4.96 -7.87
C VAL A 64 -12.79 -3.89 -8.91
N PHE A 65 -13.31 -2.76 -8.45
CA PHE A 65 -13.66 -1.64 -9.31
C PHE A 65 -12.69 -0.48 -9.07
N LEU A 66 -12.08 0.01 -10.14
CA LEU A 66 -11.25 1.21 -10.11
C LEU A 66 -12.03 2.39 -10.69
N THR A 67 -12.11 3.47 -9.91
CA THR A 67 -12.66 4.75 -10.37
C THR A 67 -11.52 5.78 -10.38
N PRO A 68 -11.07 6.27 -11.55
CA PRO A 68 -10.01 7.28 -11.63
C PRO A 68 -10.33 8.54 -10.83
N ILE A 69 -9.35 9.05 -10.09
CA ILE A 69 -9.40 10.34 -9.37
C ILE A 69 -8.46 11.34 -10.04
N ASP A 70 -7.22 10.93 -10.30
CA ASP A 70 -6.18 11.78 -10.89
C ASP A 70 -5.22 10.95 -11.75
N TYR A 71 -4.66 11.54 -12.81
CA TYR A 71 -4.00 10.80 -13.87
C TYR A 71 -3.01 11.62 -14.72
N ASP A 72 -1.83 11.05 -14.95
CA ASP A 72 -0.88 11.44 -16.00
C ASP A 72 -0.55 10.23 -16.89
N TYR A 73 -0.77 10.40 -18.20
CA TYR A 73 -0.52 9.40 -19.25
C TYR A 73 0.86 8.77 -19.19
N THR A 74 1.86 9.54 -18.77
CA THR A 74 3.25 9.10 -18.82
C THR A 74 3.81 8.62 -17.48
N GLY A 75 3.05 8.72 -16.38
CA GLY A 75 3.65 8.70 -15.05
C GLY A 75 2.86 8.02 -13.95
N PHE A 76 1.53 8.19 -13.93
CA PHE A 76 0.81 8.11 -12.67
C PHE A 76 -0.68 7.83 -12.83
N LEU A 77 -1.22 6.98 -11.95
CA LEU A 77 -2.65 6.74 -11.80
C LEU A 77 -3.02 6.76 -10.31
N LYS A 78 -3.99 7.60 -9.94
CA LYS A 78 -4.66 7.59 -8.63
C LYS A 78 -6.13 7.25 -8.82
N ALA A 79 -6.64 6.27 -8.08
CA ALA A 79 -8.00 5.78 -8.21
C ALA A 79 -8.61 5.41 -6.85
N ALA A 80 -9.94 5.44 -6.78
CA ALA A 80 -10.70 4.78 -5.71
C ALA A 80 -10.91 3.31 -6.08
N LEU A 81 -10.69 2.44 -5.10
CA LEU A 81 -10.87 0.99 -5.21
C LEU A 81 -12.10 0.59 -4.39
N ARG A 82 -13.11 0.07 -5.08
CA ARG A 82 -14.32 -0.52 -4.48
C ARG A 82 -14.31 -2.03 -4.65
N VAL A 83 -14.69 -2.75 -3.61
CA VAL A 83 -14.75 -4.21 -3.62
C VAL A 83 -16.21 -4.65 -3.52
N ASN A 84 -16.61 -5.60 -4.36
CA ASN A 84 -17.95 -6.18 -4.31
C ASN A 84 -18.07 -7.16 -3.12
N SER A 85 -18.04 -6.65 -1.89
CA SER A 85 -18.23 -7.41 -0.66
C SER A 85 -19.22 -6.72 0.28
N VAL A 86 -19.87 -7.50 1.16
CA VAL A 86 -20.94 -7.08 2.09
C VAL A 86 -20.55 -5.88 2.99
N SER A 87 -19.26 -5.57 3.13
CA SER A 87 -18.77 -4.30 3.65
C SER A 87 -18.14 -3.47 2.53
N GLU A 88 -18.73 -2.32 2.20
CA GLU A 88 -18.15 -1.33 1.30
C GLU A 88 -16.96 -0.63 1.96
N SER A 89 -15.82 -1.31 2.08
CA SER A 89 -14.57 -0.62 2.41
C SER A 89 -14.05 0.06 1.14
N GLU A 90 -14.05 1.39 1.12
CA GLU A 90 -13.39 2.17 0.07
C GLU A 90 -11.90 2.30 0.39
N PHE A 91 -11.05 1.93 -0.56
CA PHE A 91 -9.60 2.12 -0.48
C PHE A 91 -9.16 3.13 -1.53
N GLY A 92 -8.11 3.88 -1.23
CA GLY A 92 -7.37 4.62 -2.25
C GLY A 92 -6.29 3.72 -2.85
N ILE A 93 -6.09 3.77 -4.15
CA ILE A 93 -4.97 3.10 -4.81
C ILE A 93 -4.19 4.08 -5.69
N GLU A 94 -2.87 3.94 -5.68
CA GLU A 94 -1.95 4.78 -6.43
C GLU A 94 -0.90 3.92 -7.11
N PHE A 95 -0.69 4.13 -8.41
CA PHE A 95 0.32 3.45 -9.22
C PHE A 95 1.26 4.46 -9.86
N ASN A 96 2.56 4.23 -9.70
CA ASN A 96 3.60 5.03 -10.33
C ASN A 96 4.37 4.20 -11.37
N LYS A 97 4.80 4.82 -12.46
CA LYS A 97 5.69 4.22 -13.47
C LYS A 97 7.00 3.66 -12.91
N SER A 98 7.43 4.09 -11.73
CA SER A 98 8.60 3.53 -11.03
C SER A 98 8.34 2.12 -10.45
N GLY A 99 7.11 1.62 -10.58
CA GLY A 99 6.66 0.36 -10.03
C GLY A 99 6.17 0.47 -8.59
N LEU A 100 6.25 1.64 -7.96
CA LEU A 100 5.66 1.85 -6.64
C LEU A 100 4.13 1.84 -6.76
N SER A 101 3.50 0.95 -6.03
CA SER A 101 2.05 0.86 -5.96
C SER A 101 1.62 0.87 -4.50
N THR A 102 0.62 1.69 -4.19
CA THR A 102 0.20 2.01 -2.82
C THR A 102 -1.28 1.76 -2.66
N LEU A 103 -1.67 1.00 -1.64
CA LEU A 103 -3.05 0.86 -1.17
C LEU A 103 -3.19 1.65 0.14
N GLY A 104 -4.17 2.55 0.20
CA GLY A 104 -4.40 3.43 1.34
C GLY A 104 -5.79 3.30 1.91
N ILE A 105 -5.91 3.52 3.22
CA ILE A 105 -7.17 3.67 3.95
C ILE A 105 -7.08 4.85 4.90
N ARG A 106 -8.16 5.61 4.99
CA ARG A 106 -8.37 6.61 6.04
C ARG A 106 -9.38 6.05 7.03
N LEU A 107 -9.03 6.07 8.31
CA LEU A 107 -9.97 5.72 9.37
C LEU A 107 -10.75 6.98 9.77
N GLU A 108 -12.03 6.82 10.08
CA GLU A 108 -12.85 7.90 10.64
C GLU A 108 -12.28 8.36 12.00
N LYS A 109 -12.74 9.52 12.50
CA LYS A 109 -12.17 10.32 13.62
C LYS A 109 -12.13 9.63 15.01
N ASP A 110 -12.16 8.31 15.08
CA ASP A 110 -12.03 7.57 16.32
C ASP A 110 -10.61 7.67 16.88
N THR A 111 -10.50 8.01 18.16
CA THR A 111 -9.23 7.96 18.87
C THR A 111 -8.87 6.51 19.19
N ILE A 112 -7.82 6.00 18.56
CA ILE A 112 -7.28 4.67 18.86
C ILE A 112 -6.22 4.79 19.95
N ARG A 113 -6.52 4.28 21.15
CA ARG A 113 -5.60 4.21 22.29
C ARG A 113 -4.82 2.89 22.39
N ASN A 114 -5.03 1.98 21.45
CA ASN A 114 -4.34 0.70 21.38
C ASN A 114 -3.48 0.64 20.11
N SER A 115 -2.17 0.78 20.25
CA SER A 115 -1.20 0.69 19.16
C SER A 115 -1.26 -0.65 18.41
N ASP A 116 -1.60 -1.74 19.10
CA ASP A 116 -1.78 -3.06 18.47
C ASP A 116 -2.93 -3.07 17.46
N LYS A 117 -3.96 -2.24 17.66
CA LYS A 117 -5.04 -2.09 16.67
C LYS A 117 -4.51 -1.48 15.38
N ILE A 118 -3.58 -0.52 15.45
CA ILE A 118 -2.92 0.05 14.27
C ILE A 118 -2.06 -1.01 13.58
N LYS A 119 -1.29 -1.80 14.35
CA LYS A 119 -0.51 -2.92 13.83
C LYS A 119 -1.39 -3.96 13.11
N MET A 120 -2.56 -4.26 13.66
CA MET A 120 -3.53 -5.15 13.00
C MET A 120 -4.07 -4.54 11.70
N ILE A 121 -4.33 -3.23 11.67
CA ILE A 121 -4.83 -2.54 10.48
C ILE A 121 -3.75 -2.52 9.38
N THR A 122 -2.51 -2.22 9.71
CA THR A 122 -1.39 -2.27 8.75
C THR A 122 -1.20 -3.68 8.21
N GLY A 123 -1.19 -4.70 9.08
CA GLY A 123 -1.11 -6.10 8.65
C GLY A 123 -2.28 -6.55 7.76
N ASN A 124 -3.50 -6.14 8.10
CA ASN A 124 -4.68 -6.41 7.28
C ASN A 124 -4.61 -5.69 5.93
N LEU A 125 -4.07 -4.47 5.88
CA LEU A 125 -3.90 -3.72 4.64
C LEU A 125 -2.86 -4.39 3.73
N SER A 126 -1.74 -4.88 4.29
CA SER A 126 -0.76 -5.70 3.57
C SER A 126 -1.36 -6.98 3.00
N TYR A 127 -2.19 -7.68 3.78
CA TYR A 127 -2.90 -8.87 3.29
C TYR A 127 -3.88 -8.51 2.17
N LYS A 128 -4.70 -7.47 2.37
CA LYS A 128 -5.66 -6.97 1.38
C LYS A 128 -4.98 -6.45 0.11
N TYR A 129 -3.78 -5.88 0.22
CA TYR A 129 -2.98 -5.44 -0.93
C TYR A 129 -2.80 -6.60 -1.91
N SER A 130 -2.39 -7.76 -1.41
CA SER A 130 -2.23 -8.93 -2.28
C SER A 130 -3.53 -9.36 -2.95
N ARG A 131 -4.66 -9.25 -2.24
CA ARG A 131 -5.96 -9.66 -2.77
C ARG A 131 -6.50 -8.72 -3.83
N TYR A 132 -6.23 -7.42 -3.73
CA TYR A 132 -6.87 -6.39 -4.57
C TYR A 132 -5.96 -5.86 -5.66
N VAL A 133 -4.64 -5.80 -5.43
CA VAL A 133 -3.69 -5.19 -6.37
C VAL A 133 -3.09 -6.22 -7.32
N LEU A 134 -2.81 -7.42 -6.83
CA LEU A 134 -2.22 -8.49 -7.65
C LEU A 134 -3.10 -8.92 -8.84
N PRO A 135 -4.44 -9.01 -8.73
CA PRO A 135 -5.29 -9.33 -9.88
C PRO A 135 -5.25 -8.30 -11.02
N LEU A 136 -4.73 -7.09 -10.77
CA LEU A 136 -4.58 -6.03 -11.78
C LEU A 136 -3.37 -6.25 -12.68
N LEU A 137 -2.52 -7.22 -12.36
CA LEU A 137 -1.28 -7.51 -13.09
C LEU A 137 -1.53 -8.47 -14.25
N THR A 138 -0.82 -8.24 -15.34
CA THR A 138 -0.75 -9.17 -16.49
C THR A 138 -0.01 -10.45 -16.12
N ASP A 139 -0.29 -11.57 -16.81
CA ASP A 139 0.36 -12.87 -16.56
C ASP A 139 1.90 -12.81 -16.54
N VAL A 140 2.50 -11.98 -17.41
CA VAL A 140 3.95 -11.77 -17.44
C VAL A 140 4.46 -11.13 -16.14
N GLN A 141 3.74 -10.13 -15.63
CA GLN A 141 4.06 -9.46 -14.36
C GLN A 141 3.83 -10.38 -13.17
N GLN A 142 2.76 -11.18 -13.22
CA GLN A 142 2.47 -12.20 -12.22
C GLN A 142 3.57 -13.27 -12.17
N SER A 143 4.04 -13.73 -13.33
CA SER A 143 5.15 -14.67 -13.47
C SER A 143 6.46 -14.09 -12.95
N LEU A 144 6.77 -12.83 -13.29
CA LEU A 144 7.96 -12.16 -12.78
C LEU A 144 7.95 -12.05 -11.26
N LEU A 145 6.83 -11.62 -10.66
CA LEU A 145 6.69 -11.59 -9.21
C LEU A 145 6.77 -13.00 -8.60
N SER A 146 6.19 -14.02 -9.24
CA SER A 146 6.27 -15.41 -8.79
C SER A 146 7.73 -15.88 -8.71
N GLY A 147 8.54 -15.49 -9.71
CA GLY A 147 9.98 -15.68 -9.71
C GLY A 147 10.67 -15.00 -8.53
N ILE A 148 10.47 -13.69 -8.36
CA ILE A 148 11.06 -12.87 -7.26
C ILE A 148 10.79 -13.48 -5.89
N TYR A 149 9.55 -13.92 -5.65
CA TYR A 149 9.10 -14.45 -4.36
C TYR A 149 9.21 -15.98 -4.24
N GLN A 150 9.79 -16.66 -5.24
CA GLN A 150 9.95 -18.12 -5.27
C GLN A 150 8.67 -18.86 -4.89
N VAL A 151 7.61 -18.59 -5.65
CA VAL A 151 6.35 -19.32 -5.54
C VAL A 151 6.04 -20.00 -6.86
N GLN A 152 5.51 -21.22 -6.78
CA GLN A 152 5.16 -22.02 -7.94
C GLN A 152 3.88 -21.53 -8.62
N ASN A 153 3.00 -20.87 -7.87
CA ASN A 153 1.73 -20.32 -8.34
C ASN A 153 1.50 -18.91 -7.79
N PHE A 154 0.79 -18.09 -8.58
CA PHE A 154 0.52 -16.69 -8.24
C PHE A 154 -0.29 -16.54 -6.95
N THR A 155 -1.15 -17.51 -6.65
CA THR A 155 -1.92 -17.58 -5.40
C THR A 155 -1.01 -17.62 -4.15
N GLY A 156 0.18 -18.20 -4.26
CA GLY A 156 1.18 -18.21 -3.19
C GLY A 156 1.88 -16.88 -2.95
N ILE A 157 1.83 -15.92 -3.89
CA ILE A 157 2.47 -14.60 -3.74
C ILE A 157 1.85 -13.83 -2.59
N GLY A 158 0.54 -13.92 -2.39
CA GLY A 158 -0.13 -13.01 -1.45
C GLY A 158 0.37 -13.10 -0.02
N TYR A 159 0.81 -14.29 0.41
CA TYR A 159 1.39 -14.52 1.73
C TYR A 159 2.89 -14.19 1.83
N LYS A 160 3.57 -14.05 0.68
CA LYS A 160 5.01 -13.74 0.62
C LYS A 160 5.30 -12.31 0.18
N LEU A 161 4.32 -11.59 -0.35
CA LEU A 161 4.50 -10.23 -0.82
C LEU A 161 4.87 -9.34 0.36
N HIS A 162 6.09 -8.80 0.31
CA HIS A 162 6.52 -7.86 1.32
C HIS A 162 6.04 -6.47 0.95
N THR A 163 5.51 -5.78 1.95
CA THR A 163 5.04 -4.41 1.81
C THR A 163 5.69 -3.54 2.87
N TYR A 164 5.79 -2.25 2.61
CA TYR A 164 6.18 -1.26 3.61
C TYR A 164 5.04 -0.28 3.82
N SER A 165 4.81 0.11 5.08
CA SER A 165 3.68 0.99 5.40
C SER A 165 4.11 2.36 5.93
N VAL A 166 3.32 3.38 5.62
CA VAL A 166 3.37 4.70 6.25
C VAL A 166 2.05 4.89 6.99
N VAL A 167 2.14 5.23 8.27
CA VAL A 167 0.99 5.57 9.12
C VAL A 167 1.10 7.06 9.45
N LYS A 168 0.14 7.86 9.01
CA LYS A 168 0.00 9.26 9.42
C LYS A 168 -1.07 9.35 10.49
N CYS A 169 -0.83 10.11 11.53
CA CYS A 169 -1.82 10.35 12.58
C CYS A 169 -1.50 11.64 13.35
N SER A 170 -2.50 12.12 14.07
CA SER A 170 -2.36 13.15 15.10
C SER A 170 -2.44 12.51 16.48
N VAL A 171 -1.99 13.23 17.52
CA VAL A 171 -2.11 12.77 18.91
C VAL A 171 -3.17 13.61 19.62
N ALA A 172 -4.00 12.96 20.43
CA ALA A 172 -5.15 13.56 21.08
C ALA A 172 -4.81 14.74 22.02
N ASP A 173 -3.61 14.74 22.59
CA ASP A 173 -3.17 15.63 23.68
C ASP A 173 -1.84 16.33 23.31
N GLN A 174 -1.79 17.01 22.16
CA GLN A 174 -0.59 17.75 21.73
C GLN A 174 -0.29 18.93 22.67
N LYS A 175 0.73 18.76 23.52
CA LYS A 175 1.66 19.85 23.85
C LYS A 175 2.82 19.77 22.86
N GLU A 176 3.46 20.90 22.57
CA GLU A 176 4.74 20.95 21.85
C GLU A 176 5.70 19.96 22.52
N CYS A 177 5.98 18.84 21.85
CA CYS A 177 6.87 17.80 22.33
C CYS A 177 7.78 17.42 21.17
N THR A 178 9.06 17.27 21.44
CA THR A 178 10.03 16.81 20.44
C THR A 178 9.86 15.31 20.14
N ALA A 179 10.43 14.85 19.02
CA ALA A 179 10.42 13.43 18.67
C ALA A 179 11.08 12.55 19.75
N ASP A 180 12.08 13.07 20.45
CA ASP A 180 12.76 12.33 21.53
C ASP A 180 11.89 12.24 22.79
N GLU A 181 11.16 13.30 23.15
CA GLU A 181 10.20 13.26 24.26
C GLU A 181 9.06 12.29 23.98
N LEU A 182 8.51 12.32 22.76
CA LEU A 182 7.51 11.34 22.32
C LEU A 182 8.05 9.90 22.40
N TRP A 183 9.30 9.68 21.98
CA TRP A 183 9.93 8.37 22.06
C TRP A 183 10.13 7.91 23.51
N GLN A 184 10.66 8.76 24.37
CA GLN A 184 10.87 8.41 25.79
C GLN A 184 9.54 8.03 26.46
N LYS A 185 8.47 8.75 26.12
CA LYS A 185 7.16 8.58 26.75
C LYS A 185 6.35 7.41 26.18
N TYR A 186 6.42 7.19 24.86
CA TYR A 186 5.55 6.28 24.12
C TYR A 186 6.29 5.23 23.29
N SER A 187 7.56 4.95 23.60
CA SER A 187 8.42 4.01 22.84
C SER A 187 7.75 2.67 22.54
N LYS A 188 7.02 2.09 23.50
CA LYS A 188 6.31 0.82 23.33
C LYS A 188 5.23 0.90 22.26
N ASP A 189 4.41 1.96 22.28
CA ASP A 189 3.33 2.15 21.33
C ASP A 189 3.86 2.45 19.93
N ILE A 190 4.88 3.31 19.84
CA ILE A 190 5.54 3.64 18.56
C ILE A 190 6.17 2.37 17.97
N SER A 191 6.89 1.58 18.78
CA SER A 191 7.53 0.34 18.34
C SER A 191 6.55 -0.74 17.90
N SER A 192 5.35 -0.80 18.49
CA SER A 192 4.31 -1.73 18.06
C SER A 192 3.91 -1.49 16.60
N VAL A 193 3.90 -0.22 16.17
CA VAL A 193 3.58 0.15 14.78
C VAL A 193 4.76 -0.04 13.84
N THR A 194 5.99 0.32 14.25
CA THR A 194 7.14 0.40 13.35
C THR A 194 8.01 -0.86 13.28
N ASP A 195 7.85 -1.80 14.23
CA ASP A 195 8.56 -3.09 14.33
C ASP A 195 10.09 -2.97 14.51
N TRP A 196 10.54 -1.95 15.26
CA TRP A 196 11.93 -1.48 15.50
C TRP A 196 12.24 -0.18 14.76
N ILE A 197 12.64 0.87 15.47
CA ILE A 197 13.00 2.18 14.90
C ILE A 197 14.47 2.21 14.47
N THR A 198 14.71 2.56 13.20
CA THR A 198 16.04 2.78 12.65
C THR A 198 16.40 4.27 12.60
N THR A 199 15.41 5.16 12.47
CA THR A 199 15.64 6.61 12.35
C THR A 199 14.49 7.41 12.95
N LYS A 200 14.84 8.51 13.62
CA LYS A 200 13.91 9.51 14.16
C LYS A 200 14.23 10.85 13.51
N VAL A 201 13.24 11.55 12.98
CA VAL A 201 13.44 12.87 12.37
C VAL A 201 12.20 13.73 12.58
N THR A 202 12.38 15.04 12.79
CA THR A 202 11.30 16.02 12.82
C THR A 202 11.40 16.92 11.60
N ILE A 203 10.29 17.12 10.88
CA ILE A 203 10.20 17.99 9.71
C ILE A 203 8.91 18.79 9.83
N ASP A 204 8.99 20.13 9.83
CA ASP A 204 7.84 21.04 9.86
C ASP A 204 6.80 20.61 10.93
N ASP A 205 7.26 20.40 12.18
CA ASP A 205 6.47 19.96 13.34
C ASP A 205 5.79 18.57 13.24
N CYS A 206 6.11 17.80 12.19
CA CYS A 206 5.83 16.36 12.14
C CYS A 206 6.98 15.56 12.71
N HIS A 207 6.68 14.60 13.59
CA HIS A 207 7.65 13.64 14.11
C HIS A 207 7.54 12.31 13.39
N LEU A 208 8.63 11.90 12.74
CA LEU A 208 8.71 10.70 11.94
C LEU A 208 9.57 9.66 12.64
N PHE A 209 8.98 8.49 12.85
CA PHE A 209 9.62 7.31 13.39
C PHE A 209 9.70 6.27 12.27
N ILE A 210 10.87 6.16 11.65
CA ILE A 210 11.10 5.21 10.55
C ILE A 210 11.59 3.92 11.16
N GLY A 211 10.85 2.83 10.94
CA GLY A 211 11.25 1.50 11.36
C GLY A 211 11.33 0.49 10.23
N MET A 212 11.50 -0.77 10.63
CA MET A 212 11.71 -1.90 9.74
C MET A 212 10.45 -2.28 8.94
N ALA A 213 9.28 -2.26 9.58
CA ALA A 213 8.01 -2.63 8.93
C ALA A 213 7.19 -1.43 8.45
N ALA A 214 7.30 -0.31 9.17
CA ALA A 214 6.54 0.89 8.87
C ALA A 214 7.24 2.18 9.31
N CYS A 215 6.79 3.29 8.75
CA CYS A 215 7.07 4.64 9.20
C CYS A 215 5.82 5.22 9.87
N LEU A 216 5.95 5.70 11.11
CA LEU A 216 4.90 6.42 11.82
C LEU A 216 5.19 7.92 11.77
N CYS A 217 4.27 8.69 11.20
CA CYS A 217 4.31 10.15 11.14
C CYS A 217 3.25 10.72 12.08
N ILE A 218 3.68 11.49 13.07
CA ILE A 218 2.83 12.13 14.07
C ILE A 218 2.84 13.64 13.84
N GLY A 219 1.71 14.24 13.51
CA GLY A 219 1.57 15.67 13.26
C GLY A 219 0.78 15.99 11.98
N GLU A 220 0.56 17.28 11.73
CA GLU A 220 -0.09 17.75 10.51
C GLU A 220 0.90 17.77 9.34
N THR A 221 0.65 16.94 8.32
CA THR A 221 1.58 16.79 7.20
C THR A 221 1.50 17.95 6.21
N THR A 222 2.62 18.63 5.99
CA THR A 222 2.81 19.57 4.88
C THR A 222 3.12 18.83 3.57
N GLU A 223 3.07 19.53 2.42
CA GLU A 223 3.46 18.95 1.12
C GLU A 223 4.89 18.39 1.13
N LYS A 224 5.81 19.09 1.82
CA LYS A 224 7.20 18.68 2.00
C LYS A 224 7.32 17.39 2.81
N VAL A 225 6.54 17.24 3.88
CA VAL A 225 6.48 16.00 4.67
C VAL A 225 5.89 14.87 3.83
N ASP A 226 4.84 15.13 3.06
CA ASP A 226 4.23 14.14 2.17
C ASP A 226 5.20 13.61 1.11
N ASP A 227 5.98 14.50 0.50
CA ASP A 227 7.00 14.11 -0.46
C ASP A 227 8.16 13.33 0.18
N PHE A 228 8.53 13.69 1.41
CA PHE A 228 9.49 12.90 2.17
C PHE A 228 8.95 11.49 2.48
N LEU A 229 7.70 11.38 2.93
CA LEU A 229 7.05 10.09 3.21
C LEU A 229 6.94 9.21 1.96
N LYS A 230 6.61 9.79 0.80
CA LYS A 230 6.63 9.06 -0.49
C LYS A 230 8.03 8.52 -0.81
N LYS A 231 9.08 9.32 -0.58
CA LYS A 231 10.48 8.87 -0.76
C LYS A 231 10.85 7.75 0.22
N VAL A 232 10.46 7.85 1.49
CA VAL A 232 10.67 6.79 2.49
C VAL A 232 9.98 5.50 2.07
N LEU A 233 8.71 5.59 1.63
CA LEU A 233 7.92 4.48 1.12
C LEU A 233 8.60 3.82 -0.09
N TYR A 234 9.04 4.63 -1.06
CA TYR A 234 9.77 4.15 -2.25
C TYR A 234 11.06 3.44 -1.88
N LEU A 235 11.95 4.11 -1.13
CA LEU A 235 13.27 3.59 -0.78
C LEU A 235 13.17 2.28 0.00
N ASN A 236 12.29 2.20 1.01
CA ASN A 236 12.15 0.99 1.80
C ASN A 236 11.53 -0.16 1.01
N THR A 237 10.50 0.11 0.22
CA THR A 237 9.88 -0.88 -0.66
C THR A 237 10.90 -1.42 -1.67
N SER A 238 11.63 -0.54 -2.36
CA SER A 238 12.65 -0.94 -3.33
C SER A 238 13.81 -1.71 -2.68
N ARG A 239 14.25 -1.30 -1.47
CA ARG A 239 15.27 -2.02 -0.71
C ARG A 239 14.84 -3.45 -0.40
N ILE A 240 13.63 -3.64 0.11
CA ILE A 240 13.10 -4.97 0.44
C ILE A 240 13.03 -5.85 -0.82
N THR A 241 12.51 -5.29 -1.92
CA THR A 241 12.42 -6.01 -3.20
C THR A 241 13.79 -6.37 -3.76
N ALA A 242 14.76 -5.45 -3.71
CA ALA A 242 16.13 -5.69 -4.16
C ALA A 242 16.82 -6.79 -3.35
N GLN A 243 16.63 -6.81 -2.03
CA GLN A 243 17.15 -7.88 -1.16
C GLN A 243 16.55 -9.25 -1.52
N ARG A 244 15.26 -9.30 -1.85
CA ARG A 244 14.59 -10.53 -2.30
C ARG A 244 15.13 -11.00 -3.65
N LEU A 245 15.23 -10.10 -4.62
CA LEU A 245 15.85 -10.36 -5.93
C LEU A 245 17.28 -10.89 -5.80
N HIS A 246 18.11 -10.25 -4.97
CA HIS A 246 19.47 -10.69 -4.72
C HIS A 246 19.50 -12.10 -4.11
N SER A 247 18.66 -12.37 -3.11
CA SER A 247 18.56 -13.68 -2.47
C SER A 247 18.14 -14.77 -3.47
N LEU A 248 17.21 -14.45 -4.37
CA LEU A 248 16.80 -15.32 -5.47
C LEU A 248 17.97 -15.62 -6.40
N LEU A 249 18.62 -14.59 -6.95
CA LEU A 249 19.73 -14.73 -7.89
C LEU A 249 20.86 -15.56 -7.29
N TRP A 250 21.17 -15.34 -6.01
CA TRP A 250 22.14 -16.13 -5.26
C TRP A 250 21.75 -17.61 -5.16
N SER A 251 20.47 -17.89 -4.88
CA SER A 251 19.97 -19.26 -4.80
C SER A 251 20.00 -19.98 -6.16
N LEU A 252 19.65 -19.28 -7.25
CA LEU A 252 19.68 -19.81 -8.61
C LEU A 252 21.11 -20.10 -9.07
N ARG A 253 22.04 -19.18 -8.81
CA ARG A 253 23.46 -19.38 -9.10
C ARG A 253 23.99 -20.66 -8.46
N ARG A 254 23.68 -20.90 -7.19
CA ARG A 254 24.13 -22.11 -6.49
C ARG A 254 23.57 -23.40 -7.09
N ARG A 255 22.33 -23.38 -7.59
CA ARG A 255 21.71 -24.53 -8.27
C ARG A 255 22.31 -24.82 -9.65
N ILE A 256 22.81 -23.81 -10.35
CA ILE A 256 23.46 -23.99 -11.66
C ILE A 256 24.88 -24.59 -11.49
N GLN A 257 25.51 -24.35 -10.34
CA GLN A 257 26.86 -24.84 -10.02
C GLN A 257 26.88 -26.24 -9.41
N SER A 258 25.71 -26.80 -9.06
CA SER A 258 25.52 -28.15 -8.52
C SER A 258 25.00 -29.09 -9.59
#